data_AF-A0A925BPC8-F1
#
_entry.id   AF-A0A925BPC8-F1
#
_cell.length_a   1.000
_cell.length_b   1.000
_cell.length_c   1.000
_cell.angle_alpha   90.00
_cell.angle_beta   90.00
_cell.angle_gamma   90.00
#
_symmetry.space_group_name_H-M   'P 1'
#
loop_
_entity.id
_entity.type
_entity.pdbx_description
1 polymer ?
#
loop_
_entity_poly.entity_id
_entity_poly.type
_entity_poly.pdbx_seq_one_letter_code
_entity_poly.pdbx_strand_id
1 'polypeptide(L)'
;MSAIVADELNAFHQFLSDKLKTAMTRSSPEQVLEEWRALHPDPDDVEAIRESLAAMHAGDRGLSLEDFDREFRQKNGLTSQS
;
A
#
# COMPACT_ATOMS: atom_id res chain seq x y z
N MET A 1 -5.93 11.66 -13.70
CA MET A 1 -6.33 10.98 -12.44
C MET A 1 -7.77 10.47 -12.45
N SER A 2 -8.75 11.10 -13.13
CA SER A 2 -10.16 10.69 -13.06
C SER A 2 -10.55 9.40 -13.82
N ALA A 3 -9.83 9.04 -14.89
CA ALA A 3 -10.15 7.84 -15.67
C ALA A 3 -9.75 6.54 -14.95
N ILE A 4 -8.61 6.55 -14.24
CA ILE A 4 -8.09 5.41 -13.47
C ILE A 4 -9.08 5.03 -12.37
N VAL A 5 -9.58 6.03 -11.63
CA VAL A 5 -10.58 5.83 -10.57
C VAL A 5 -11.88 5.25 -11.13
N ALA A 6 -12.31 5.65 -12.33
CA ALA A 6 -13.52 5.13 -12.95
C ALA A 6 -13.38 3.66 -13.37
N ASP A 7 -12.22 3.28 -13.92
CA ASP A 7 -11.93 1.90 -14.31
C ASP A 7 -11.79 0.98 -13.09
N GLU A 8 -11.13 1.44 -12.03
CA GLU A 8 -11.02 0.70 -10.75
C GLU A 8 -12.39 0.51 -10.08
N LEU A 9 -13.23 1.54 -10.08
CA LEU A 9 -14.58 1.45 -9.54
C LEU A 9 -15.42 0.42 -10.32
N ASN A 10 -15.29 0.42 -11.65
CA ASN A 10 -16.00 -0.52 -12.50
C ASN A 10 -15.50 -1.96 -12.30
N ALA A 11 -14.18 -2.15 -12.15
CA ALA A 11 -13.59 -3.44 -11.84
C ALA A 11 -14.06 -3.97 -10.47
N PHE A 12 -14.07 -3.11 -9.44
CA PHE A 12 -14.61 -3.47 -8.12
C PHE A 12 -16.11 -3.82 -8.18
N HIS A 13 -16.90 -3.05 -8.95
CA HIS A 13 -18.32 -3.32 -9.13
C HIS A 13 -18.57 -4.69 -9.77
N GLN A 14 -17.77 -5.07 -10.77
CA GLN A 14 -17.87 -6.40 -11.40
C GLN A 14 -17.53 -7.51 -10.42
N PHE A 15 -16.44 -7.38 -9.66
CA PHE A 15 -16.06 -8.34 -8.63
C PHE A 15 -17.12 -8.53 -7.55
N LEU A 16 -17.65 -7.43 -7.02
CA LEU A 16 -18.73 -7.47 -6.04
C LEU A 16 -19.98 -8.17 -6.63
N SER A 17 -20.32 -7.85 -7.87
CA SER A 17 -21.46 -8.45 -8.57
C SER A 17 -21.31 -9.96 -8.73
N ASP A 18 -20.12 -10.44 -9.09
CA ASP A 18 -19.89 -11.88 -9.27
C ASP A 18 -19.83 -12.63 -7.94
N LYS A 19 -19.30 -12.00 -6.90
CA LYS A 19 -19.27 -12.54 -5.53
C LYS A 19 -20.67 -12.67 -4.91
N LEU A 20 -21.55 -11.69 -5.17
CA LEU A 20 -22.95 -11.73 -4.74
C LEU A 20 -23.76 -12.83 -5.46
N LYS A 21 -23.44 -13.13 -6.73
CA LYS A 21 -24.09 -14.23 -7.47
C LYS A 21 -23.66 -15.61 -6.97
N THR A 22 -22.40 -15.76 -6.58
CA THR A 22 -21.83 -17.06 -6.17
C THR A 22 -22.01 -17.36 -4.68
N ALA A 23 -22.17 -16.34 -3.84
CA ALA A 23 -22.31 -16.54 -2.42
C ALA A 23 -23.47 -15.71 -1.83
N MET A 24 -24.37 -16.37 -1.10
CA MET A 24 -25.21 -15.73 -0.07
C MET A 24 -24.29 -15.23 1.05
N THR A 25 -23.50 -14.20 0.77
CA THR A 25 -22.40 -13.78 1.63
C THR A 25 -22.93 -12.91 2.76
N ARG A 26 -22.69 -13.35 4.01
CA ARG A 26 -22.83 -12.53 5.23
C ARG A 26 -21.74 -11.46 5.37
N SER A 27 -20.84 -11.37 4.39
CA SER A 27 -19.71 -10.44 4.41
C SER A 27 -20.19 -9.00 4.27
N SER A 28 -19.64 -8.11 5.08
CA SER A 28 -19.94 -6.68 4.96
C SER A 28 -19.25 -6.08 3.73
N PRO A 29 -19.74 -4.95 3.19
CA PRO A 29 -19.10 -4.25 2.08
C PRO A 29 -17.61 -3.95 2.31
N GLU A 30 -17.23 -3.62 3.55
CA GLU A 30 -15.85 -3.32 3.94
C GLU A 30 -14.96 -4.56 3.84
N GLN A 31 -15.47 -5.74 4.25
CA GLN A 31 -14.74 -7.00 4.12
C GLN A 31 -14.53 -7.39 2.66
N VAL A 32 -15.51 -7.10 1.79
CA VAL A 32 -15.37 -7.36 0.36
C VAL A 32 -14.37 -6.41 -0.28
N LEU A 33 -14.35 -5.15 0.15
CA LEU A 33 -13.37 -4.17 -0.31
C LEU A 33 -11.94 -4.55 0.12
N GLU A 34 -11.77 -5.02 1.34
CA GLU A 34 -10.46 -5.48 1.84
C GLU A 34 -9.94 -6.68 1.02
N GLU A 35 -10.81 -7.64 0.75
CA GLU A 35 -10.45 -8.79 -0.08
C GLU A 35 -10.13 -8.40 -1.53
N TRP A 36 -10.86 -7.43 -2.09
CA TRP A 36 -10.57 -6.90 -3.42
C TRP A 36 -9.17 -6.28 -3.47
N ARG A 37 -8.80 -5.45 -2.48
CA ARG A 37 -7.47 -4.82 -2.38
C ARG A 37 -6.35 -5.83 -2.20
N ALA A 38 -6.59 -6.90 -1.44
CA ALA A 38 -5.61 -7.98 -1.30
C ALA A 38 -5.32 -8.70 -2.63
N LEU A 39 -6.32 -8.81 -3.51
CA LEU A 39 -6.18 -9.41 -4.85
C LEU A 39 -5.70 -8.42 -5.92
N HIS A 40 -5.93 -7.13 -5.71
CA HIS A 40 -5.60 -6.03 -6.62
C HIS A 40 -4.77 -5.01 -5.86
N PRO A 41 -3.50 -5.36 -5.51
CA PRO A 41 -2.62 -4.42 -4.85
C PRO A 41 -2.37 -3.21 -5.76
N ASP A 42 -2.23 -2.04 -5.14
CA ASP A 42 -1.94 -0.82 -5.86
C ASP A 42 -0.61 -1.00 -6.63
N PRO A 43 -0.56 -0.71 -7.94
CA PRO A 43 0.67 -0.78 -8.70
C PRO A 43 1.80 0.07 -8.09
N ASP A 44 1.49 1.20 -7.46
CA ASP A 44 2.50 2.04 -6.80
C ASP A 44 3.09 1.34 -5.56
N ASP A 45 2.26 0.64 -4.79
CA ASP A 45 2.74 -0.17 -3.64
C ASP A 45 3.64 -1.32 -4.10
N VAL A 46 3.28 -1.97 -5.21
CA VAL A 46 4.07 -3.08 -5.78
C VAL A 46 5.43 -2.58 -6.26
N GLU A 47 5.47 -1.43 -6.94
CA GLU A 47 6.74 -0.83 -7.38
C GLU A 47 7.60 -0.37 -6.20
N ALA A 48 7.02 0.23 -5.16
CA ALA A 48 7.77 0.61 -3.96
C ALA A 48 8.43 -0.60 -3.26
N ILE A 49 7.72 -1.73 -3.18
CA ILE A 49 8.28 -2.99 -2.66
C ILE A 49 9.41 -3.49 -3.56
N ARG A 50 9.23 -3.46 -4.88
CA ARG A 50 10.26 -3.89 -5.86
C ARG A 50 11.51 -3.05 -5.76
N GLU A 51 11.37 -1.73 -5.68
CA GLU A 51 12.48 -0.80 -5.50
C GLU A 51 13.23 -1.08 -4.21
N SER A 52 12.49 -1.29 -3.11
CA SER A 52 13.08 -1.62 -1.81
C SER A 52 13.88 -2.93 -1.86
N LEU A 53 13.34 -3.98 -2.49
CA LEU A 53 14.04 -5.25 -2.67
C LEU A 53 15.27 -5.11 -3.59
N ALA A 54 15.17 -4.31 -4.64
CA ALA A 54 16.28 -4.06 -5.55
C ALA A 54 17.42 -3.30 -4.85
N ALA A 55 17.09 -2.31 -4.03
CA ALA A 55 18.05 -1.59 -3.20
C ALA A 55 18.77 -2.54 -2.21
N MET A 56 18.00 -3.39 -1.52
CA MET A 56 18.56 -4.41 -0.62
C MET A 56 19.51 -5.37 -1.34
N HIS A 57 19.13 -5.83 -2.53
CA HIS A 57 19.97 -6.70 -3.35
C HIS A 57 21.23 -5.99 -3.86
N ALA A 58 21.14 -4.68 -4.14
CA ALA A 58 22.28 -3.84 -4.51
C ALA A 58 23.22 -3.52 -3.32
N GLY A 59 22.89 -4.00 -2.12
CA GLY A 59 23.71 -3.85 -0.92
C GLY A 59 23.33 -2.66 -0.05
N ASP A 60 22.24 -1.96 -0.38
CA ASP A 60 21.64 -1.00 0.53
C ASP A 60 21.06 -1.73 1.75
N ARG A 61 21.47 -1.33 2.95
CA ARG A 61 20.93 -1.88 4.20
C ARG A 61 20.02 -0.88 4.92
N GLY A 62 19.74 0.25 4.28
CA GLY A 62 19.11 1.40 4.91
C GLY A 62 20.05 2.07 5.91
N LEU A 63 19.48 3.00 6.68
CA LEU A 63 20.14 3.66 7.80
C LEU A 63 19.83 2.90 9.09
N SER A 64 20.77 2.93 10.04
CA SER A 64 20.44 2.51 11.40
C SER A 64 19.35 3.42 11.99
N LEU A 65 18.54 2.91 12.91
CA LEU A 65 17.49 3.71 13.54
C LEU A 65 18.05 4.96 14.23
N GLU A 66 19.24 4.85 14.82
CA GLU A 66 19.95 5.95 15.49
C GLU A 66 20.43 7.01 14.49
N ASP A 67 20.94 6.58 13.33
CA ASP A 67 21.35 7.51 12.26
C ASP A 67 20.15 8.20 11.62
N PHE A 68 19.06 7.45 11.39
CA PHE A 68 17.80 8.00 10.92
C PHE A 68 17.24 9.03 11.90
N ASP A 69 17.13 8.71 13.19
CA ASP A 69 16.57 9.63 14.20
C ASP A 69 17.39 10.93 14.29
N ARG A 70 18.73 10.81 14.26
CA ARG A 70 19.63 11.97 14.25
C ARG A 70 19.43 12.85 13.01
N GLU A 71 19.41 12.26 11.81
CA GLU A 71 19.21 13.00 10.57
C GLU A 71 17.81 13.63 10.48
N PHE A 72 16.79 12.87 10.88
CA PHE A 72 15.40 13.32 10.87
C PHE A 72 15.23 14.54 11.79
N ARG A 73 15.78 14.48 13.00
CA ARG A 73 15.74 15.61 13.94
C ARG A 73 16.48 16.83 13.40
N GLN A 74 17.66 16.64 12.82
CA GLN A 74 18.45 17.72 12.24
C GLN A 74 17.72 18.40 11.06
N LYS A 75 17.12 17.61 10.16
CA LYS A 75 16.37 18.12 9.00
C LYS A 75 15.11 18.88 9.41
N ASN A 76 14.47 18.49 10.52
CA ASN A 76 13.22 19.08 10.99
C ASN A 76 13.39 20.10 12.14
N GLY A 77 14.63 20.46 12.49
CA GLY A 77 14.91 21.42 13.57
C GLY A 77 14.46 20.95 14.96
N LEU A 78 14.31 19.63 15.15
CA LEU A 78 13.92 19.06 16.44
C LEU A 78 15.16 18.98 17.31
N THR A 79 15.23 19.78 18.37
CA THR A 79 16.32 19.74 19.34
C THR A 79 16.25 18.43 20.15
N SER A 80 17.32 17.65 20.15
CA SER A 80 17.49 16.50 21.04
C SER A 80 17.50 16.99 22.49
N GLN A 81 16.36 16.88 23.19
CA GLN A 81 16.38 16.91 24.64
C GLN A 81 16.94 15.58 25.13
N SER A 82 17.96 15.70 25.97
CA SER A 82 18.79 14.65 26.56
C SER A 82 18.00 13.61 27.35
#